data_AF-A0A4Q4TR81-F1
#
_entry.id   AF-A0A4Q4TR81-F1
#
_cell.length_a   1.000
_cell.length_b   1.000
_cell.length_c   1.000
_cell.angle_alpha   90.00
_cell.angle_beta   90.00
_cell.angle_gamma   90.00
#
_symmetry.space_group_name_H-M   'P 1'
#
loop_
_entity.id
_entity.type
_entity.pdbx_description
1 polymer ?
#
loop_
_entity_poly.entity_id
_entity_poly.type
_entity_poly.pdbx_seq_one_letter_code
_entity_poly.pdbx_strand_id
1 'polypeptide(L)'
;MPVRIPKARPSEIATFGAAGVAGFAPFYFMLPGAEERLAHQTAVWAPRWERNISHFAIPAQRIAQRIEPPVQRTVKKIDDRLPLERAAQSIDRRIKKGLERFEKANKQ
;
A
#
# COMPACT_ATOMS: atom_id res chain seq x y z
N MET A 1 18.38 -38.68 -6.81
CA MET A 1 18.20 -37.89 -8.06
C MET A 1 17.98 -36.44 -7.67
N PRO A 2 18.65 -35.45 -8.27
CA PRO A 2 18.43 -34.04 -7.93
C PRO A 2 17.00 -33.64 -8.35
N VAL A 3 16.23 -33.11 -7.39
CA VAL A 3 14.86 -32.63 -7.63
C VAL A 3 14.94 -31.41 -8.55
N ARG A 4 14.44 -31.52 -9.78
CA ARG A 4 14.33 -30.38 -10.71
C ARG A 4 13.12 -29.54 -10.32
N ILE A 5 13.34 -28.44 -9.61
CA ILE A 5 12.29 -27.47 -9.30
C ILE A 5 11.96 -26.71 -10.60
N PRO A 6 10.69 -26.73 -11.06
CA PRO A 6 10.30 -26.00 -12.25
C PRO A 6 10.44 -24.48 -12.03
N LYS A 7 10.89 -23.76 -13.05
CA LYS A 7 10.96 -22.30 -13.01
C LYS A 7 9.55 -21.73 -12.85
N ALA A 8 9.35 -20.84 -11.89
CA ALA A 8 8.07 -20.20 -11.64
C ALA A 8 7.54 -19.48 -12.90
N ARG A 9 6.25 -19.65 -13.18
CA ARG A 9 5.58 -18.96 -14.28
C ARG A 9 5.48 -17.46 -13.98
N PRO A 10 5.43 -16.59 -15.01
CA PRO A 10 5.24 -15.15 -14.79
C PRO A 10 4.00 -14.81 -13.95
N SER A 11 2.92 -15.57 -14.13
CA SER A 11 1.69 -15.44 -13.33
C SER A 11 1.93 -15.76 -11.85
N GLU A 12 2.70 -16.81 -11.55
CA GLU A 12 3.02 -17.19 -10.18
C GLU A 12 3.90 -16.14 -9.52
N ILE A 13 4.92 -15.63 -10.24
CA ILE A 13 5.77 -14.54 -9.75
C ILE A 13 4.93 -13.28 -9.45
N ALA A 14 4.00 -12.93 -10.34
CA ALA A 14 3.10 -11.80 -10.13
C ALA A 14 2.19 -12.02 -8.92
N THR A 15 1.62 -13.21 -8.74
CA THR A 15 0.77 -13.55 -7.59
C THR A 15 1.54 -13.54 -6.28
N PHE A 16 2.73 -14.16 -6.24
CA PHE A 16 3.59 -14.14 -5.04
C PHE A 16 4.06 -12.73 -4.70
N GLY A 17 4.41 -11.92 -5.71
CA GLY A 17 4.76 -10.52 -5.54
C GLY A 17 3.59 -9.71 -4.97
N ALA A 18 2.40 -9.83 -5.57
CA ALA A 18 1.21 -9.15 -5.10
C ALA A 18 0.81 -9.59 -3.68
N ALA A 19 0.86 -10.89 -3.38
CA ALA A 19 0.58 -11.41 -2.05
C ALA A 19 1.59 -10.92 -1.01
N GLY A 20 2.87 -10.85 -1.35
CA GLY A 20 3.91 -10.29 -0.49
C GLY A 20 3.65 -8.81 -0.19
N VAL A 21 3.44 -7.99 -1.22
CA VAL A 21 3.15 -6.56 -1.03
C VAL A 21 1.87 -6.36 -0.21
N ALA A 22 0.79 -7.07 -0.53
CA ALA A 22 -0.48 -6.95 0.19
C ALA A 22 -0.37 -7.45 1.65
N GLY A 23 0.36 -8.54 1.89
CA GLY A 23 0.55 -9.10 3.23
C GLY A 23 1.45 -8.24 4.12
N PHE A 24 2.47 -7.59 3.55
CA PHE A 24 3.41 -6.77 4.31
C PHE A 24 3.07 -5.27 4.36
N ALA A 25 2.18 -4.79 3.47
CA ALA A 25 1.76 -3.38 3.46
C ALA A 25 1.24 -2.88 4.83
N PRO A 26 0.37 -3.61 5.57
CA PRO A 26 -0.08 -3.15 6.88
C PRO A 26 1.06 -2.93 7.88
N PHE A 27 2.08 -3.79 7.87
CA PHE A 27 3.25 -3.65 8.74
C PHE A 27 4.14 -2.48 8.34
N TYR A 28 4.28 -2.22 7.04
CA TYR A 28 5.01 -1.07 6.55
C TYR A 28 4.35 0.24 7.02
N PHE A 29 3.02 0.35 6.94
CA PHE A 29 2.28 1.54 7.39
C PHE A 29 2.20 1.71 8.91
N MET A 30 2.52 0.67 9.69
CA MET A 30 2.67 0.82 11.15
C MET A 30 3.99 1.50 11.56
N LEU A 31 4.96 1.61 10.65
CA LEU A 31 6.23 2.29 10.93
C LEU A 31 6.05 3.82 10.87
N PRO A 32 6.58 4.57 11.86
CA PRO A 32 6.54 6.03 11.82
C PRO A 32 7.33 6.57 10.61
N GLY A 33 6.76 7.55 9.91
CA GLY A 33 7.37 8.16 8.71
C GLY A 33 7.30 7.29 7.44
N ALA A 34 6.53 6.20 7.45
CA ALA A 34 6.33 5.34 6.27
C ALA A 34 5.71 6.10 5.09
N GLU A 35 4.76 7.00 5.37
CA GLU A 35 4.10 7.84 4.36
C GLU A 35 5.06 8.87 3.75
N GLU A 36 5.88 9.53 4.57
CA GLU A 36 6.87 10.50 4.12
C GLU A 36 7.93 9.85 3.21
N ARG A 37 8.37 8.64 3.56
CA ARG A 37 9.30 7.84 2.74
C ARG A 37 8.66 7.42 1.43
N LEU A 38 7.40 6.97 1.46
CA LEU A 38 6.67 6.63 0.25
C LEU A 38 6.47 7.86 -0.63
N ALA A 39 6.10 9.00 -0.06
CA ALA A 39 5.92 10.26 -0.78
C ALA A 39 7.23 10.72 -1.42
N HIS A 40 8.35 10.66 -0.68
CA HIS A 40 9.67 11.00 -1.20
C HIS A 40 10.10 10.08 -2.34
N GLN A 41 9.90 8.77 -2.20
CA GLN A 41 10.18 7.84 -3.29
C GLN A 41 9.27 8.09 -4.49
N THR A 42 7.98 8.33 -4.26
CA THR A 42 6.99 8.65 -5.30
C THR A 42 7.38 9.90 -6.06
N ALA A 43 7.85 10.95 -5.39
CA ALA A 43 8.33 12.17 -6.04
C ALA A 43 9.49 11.94 -7.02
N VAL A 44 10.30 10.90 -6.82
CA VAL A 44 11.45 10.58 -7.69
C VAL A 44 11.02 9.90 -8.99
N TRP A 45 10.09 8.94 -8.92
CA TRP A 45 9.72 8.14 -10.09
C TRP A 45 8.40 8.59 -10.75
N ALA A 46 7.48 9.19 -9.99
CA ALA A 46 6.17 9.59 -10.50
C ALA A 46 6.27 10.57 -11.68
N PRO A 47 7.15 11.58 -11.72
CA PRO A 47 7.22 12.49 -12.87
C PRO A 47 7.64 11.79 -14.17
N ARG A 48 8.51 10.78 -14.09
CA ARG A 48 8.92 9.97 -15.27
C ARG A 48 7.83 8.98 -15.67
N TRP A 49 7.07 8.51 -14.69
CA TRP A 49 5.91 7.66 -14.90
C TRP A 49 4.79 8.44 -15.59
N GLU A 50 4.41 9.60 -15.08
CA GLU A 50 3.41 10.54 -15.62
C GLU A 50 3.62 10.86 -17.09
N ARG A 51 4.88 11.09 -17.49
CA ARG A 51 5.24 11.32 -18.91
C ARG A 51 4.92 10.13 -19.84
N ASN A 52 4.83 8.91 -19.31
CA ASN A 52 4.59 7.68 -20.08
C ASN A 52 3.20 7.05 -19.85
N ILE A 53 2.36 7.60 -18.96
CA ILE A 53 1.08 6.96 -18.59
C ILE A 53 0.12 6.92 -19.77
N SER A 54 0.16 7.87 -20.71
CA SER A 54 -0.80 7.93 -21.84
C SER A 54 -0.93 6.62 -22.63
N HIS A 55 0.16 5.84 -22.74
CA HIS A 55 0.14 4.53 -23.40
C HIS A 55 -0.56 3.45 -22.57
N PHE A 56 -0.39 3.49 -21.24
CA PHE A 56 -0.96 2.51 -20.31
C PHE A 56 -2.30 2.95 -19.72
N ALA A 57 -2.68 4.22 -19.89
CA ALA A 57 -3.89 4.82 -19.35
C ALA A 57 -5.15 4.14 -19.88
N ILE A 58 -5.25 3.92 -21.19
CA ILE A 58 -6.48 3.39 -21.81
C ILE A 58 -6.76 1.94 -21.33
N PRO A 59 -5.81 0.99 -21.37
CA PRO A 59 -6.03 -0.34 -20.80
C PRO A 59 -6.28 -0.31 -19.29
N ALA A 60 -5.53 0.51 -18.55
CA ALA A 60 -5.69 0.63 -17.11
C ALA A 60 -7.07 1.18 -16.73
N GLN A 61 -7.59 2.17 -17.46
CA GLN A 61 -8.89 2.78 -17.21
C GLN A 61 -10.03 1.78 -17.46
N ARG A 62 -9.92 0.93 -18.48
CA ARG A 62 -10.88 -0.17 -18.72
C ARG A 62 -10.86 -1.21 -17.60
N ILE A 63 -9.67 -1.55 -17.11
CA ILE A 63 -9.51 -2.48 -15.98
C ILE A 63 -10.05 -1.85 -14.69
N ALA A 64 -9.74 -0.57 -14.44
CA ALA A 64 -10.22 0.18 -13.29
C ALA A 64 -11.76 0.22 -13.27
N GLN A 65 -12.40 0.57 -14.39
CA GLN A 65 -13.87 0.58 -14.52
C GLN A 65 -14.50 -0.80 -14.22
N ARG A 66 -13.78 -1.90 -14.49
CA ARG A 66 -14.28 -3.25 -14.22
C ARG A 66 -14.11 -3.66 -12.75
N ILE A 67 -13.08 -3.17 -12.09
CA ILE A 67 -12.72 -3.51 -10.71
C ILE A 67 -13.35 -2.55 -9.70
N GLU A 68 -13.64 -1.32 -10.09
CA GLU A 68 -14.19 -0.27 -9.24
C GLU A 68 -15.51 -0.67 -8.55
N PRO A 69 -16.53 -1.25 -9.23
CA PRO A 69 -17.79 -1.63 -8.57
C PRO A 69 -17.62 -2.67 -7.44
N PRO A 70 -16.93 -3.81 -7.64
CA PRO A 70 -16.76 -4.78 -6.56
C PRO A 70 -15.85 -4.28 -5.43
N VAL A 71 -14.84 -3.46 -5.74
CA VAL A 71 -13.98 -2.86 -4.70
C VAL A 71 -14.77 -1.90 -3.85
N GLN A 72 -15.55 -0.98 -4.43
CA GLN A 72 -16.39 -0.06 -3.66
C GLN A 72 -17.37 -0.79 -2.74
N ARG A 73 -17.99 -1.87 -3.22
CA ARG A 73 -18.87 -2.72 -2.39
C ARG A 73 -18.13 -3.37 -1.21
N THR A 74 -16.88 -3.77 -1.43
CA THR A 74 -16.05 -4.41 -0.40
C THR A 74 -15.59 -3.39 0.63
N VAL A 75 -15.15 -2.21 0.18
CA VAL A 75 -14.76 -1.09 1.06
C VAL A 75 -15.94 -0.67 1.93
N LYS A 76 -17.13 -0.46 1.36
CA LYS A 76 -18.34 -0.14 2.12
C LYS A 76 -18.65 -1.20 3.18
N LYS A 77 -18.59 -2.49 2.83
CA LYS A 77 -18.82 -3.58 3.80
C LYS A 77 -17.81 -3.62 4.94
N ILE A 78 -16.56 -3.23 4.68
CA ILE A 78 -15.53 -3.16 5.71
C ILE A 78 -15.80 -1.95 6.60
N ASP A 79 -16.11 -0.80 6.02
CA ASP A 79 -16.42 0.44 6.73
C ASP A 79 -17.68 0.31 7.61
N ASP A 80 -18.71 -0.39 7.11
CA ASP A 80 -19.94 -0.70 7.87
C ASP A 80 -19.68 -1.63 9.07
N ARG A 81 -18.68 -2.53 8.98
CA ARG A 81 -18.39 -3.54 10.01
C ARG A 81 -17.30 -3.13 10.99
N LEU A 82 -16.38 -2.28 10.56
CA LEU A 82 -15.26 -1.79 11.32
C LEU A 82 -15.29 -0.27 11.18
N PRO A 83 -15.45 0.50 12.27
CA PRO A 83 -15.38 1.95 12.20
C PRO A 83 -13.92 2.36 11.95
N LEU A 84 -13.47 2.23 10.70
CA LEU A 84 -12.11 2.48 10.25
C LEU A 84 -11.72 3.91 10.52
N GLU A 85 -12.67 4.84 10.44
CA GLU A 85 -12.48 6.24 10.82
C GLU A 85 -12.04 6.37 12.30
N ARG A 86 -12.67 5.61 13.20
CA ARG A 86 -12.28 5.59 14.63
C ARG A 86 -10.94 4.88 14.84
N ALA A 87 -10.71 3.79 14.12
CA ALA A 87 -9.43 3.08 14.17
C ALA A 87 -8.28 3.99 13.70
N ALA A 88 -8.44 4.68 12.58
CA ALA A 88 -7.51 5.65 12.03
C ALA A 88 -7.27 6.81 13.01
N GLN A 89 -8.32 7.41 13.58
CA GLN A 89 -8.17 8.46 14.60
C GLN A 89 -7.45 7.95 15.87
N SER A 90 -7.68 6.71 16.27
CA SER A 90 -7.01 6.12 17.44
C SER A 90 -5.53 5.83 17.20
N ILE A 91 -5.17 5.45 15.97
CA ILE A 91 -3.79 5.21 15.53
C ILE A 91 -3.07 6.56 15.40
N ASP A 92 -3.67 7.56 14.77
CA ASP A 92 -3.10 8.91 14.65
C ASP A 92 -2.80 9.52 16.03
N ARG A 93 -3.74 9.40 16.98
CA ARG A 93 -3.51 9.82 18.37
C ARG A 93 -2.36 9.06 19.06
N ARG A 94 -2.16 7.78 18.75
CA ARG A 94 -1.06 6.98 19.30
C ARG A 94 0.28 7.34 18.66
N ILE A 95 0.32 7.59 17.35
CA ILE A 95 1.51 8.01 16.62
C ILE A 95 1.96 9.40 17.10
N LYS A 96 1.06 10.37 17.19
CA LYS A 96 1.37 11.71 17.74
C LYS A 96 1.95 11.65 19.14
N LYS A 97 1.34 10.87 20.04
CA LYS A 97 1.88 10.63 21.39
C LYS A 97 3.23 9.93 21.39
N GLY A 98 3.48 9.04 20.43
CA GLY A 98 4.78 8.40 20.23
C GLY A 98 5.84 9.40 19.81
N LEU A 99 5.57 10.20 18.78
CA LEU A 99 6.45 11.23 18.26
C LEU A 99 6.76 12.31 19.31
N GLU A 100 5.77 12.79 20.06
CA GLU A 100 5.97 13.74 21.16
C GLU A 100 6.90 13.18 22.26
N ARG A 101 6.83 11.88 22.54
CA ARG A 101 7.73 11.22 23.51
C ARG A 101 9.15 11.08 22.95
N PHE A 102 9.29 10.73 21.68
CA PHE A 102 10.59 10.67 21.01
C PHE A 102 11.25 12.06 20.91
N GLU A 103 10.48 13.10 20.62
CA GLU A 103 10.97 14.48 20.56
C GLU A 103 11.42 14.97 21.94
N LYS A 104 10.66 14.65 23.00
CA LYS A 104 11.07 14.95 24.39
C LYS A 104 12.33 14.20 24.82
N ALA A 105 12.49 12.94 24.40
CA ALA A 105 13.68 12.15 24.70
C ALA A 105 14.92 12.62 23.92
N ASN A 106 14.74 13.24 22.74
CA ASN A 106 15.82 13.76 21.91
C ASN A 106 16.23 15.21 22.27
N LYS A 107 15.46 15.88 23.14
CA LYS A 107 15.75 17.24 23.67
C LYS A 107 16.37 17.22 25.08
N GLN A 108 16.58 16.05 25.67
CA GLN A 108 17.39 15.84 26.87
C GLN A 108 18.83 15.49 26.48
#